data_AF-A0A2S5UYZ3-F1
#
_entry.id   AF-A0A2S5UYZ3-F1
#
_cell.length_a   1.000
_cell.length_b   1.000
_cell.length_c   1.000
_cell.angle_alpha   90.00
_cell.angle_beta   90.00
_cell.angle_gamma   90.00
#
_symmetry.space_group_name_H-M   'P 1'
#
loop_
_entity.id
_entity.type
_entity.pdbx_description
1 polymer ?
#
loop_
_entity_poly.entity_id
_entity_poly.type
_entity_poly.pdbx_seq_one_letter_code
_entity_poly.pdbx_strand_id
1 'polypeptide(L)'
;MSGVGLRTEAFEGNICAVRVIGVNDVGLEIARANNGVMRDIWVDNCGTDSSPAVRIRSVDGVGSASHTNNQDIYNLHIERAPETALSIGGTGATGAQVQWVRFYGLHIESPEDSVSKPGNRLPLVRIFNVQGVDFVSPMIFGGPGFLIEHDQVTLVKPDAGGVRIMGGALVGQGERNVSAGLIHLLAGDSFWLNGTALTRYTETAIRIDAGYGAGAWLNPSSWEDGTEVVGDARATRMPFVVLGDQVVSGHVCSDGRTAAVRTLSPATSNASIVGDDVKGVLEFQVSASPANGGQVAVQFTRKFSVAPVVTMTPLNAAAAMVQAYVEASETGFTLSCAQEPRGPELLRFAYHVLG
;
A
#
# COMPACT_ATOMS: atom_id res chain seq x y z
N MET A 1 -12.92 -13.22 -34.86
CA MET A 1 -12.32 -14.58 -34.77
C MET A 1 -12.26 -14.95 -33.30
N SER A 2 -12.64 -16.17 -32.91
CA SER A 2 -12.44 -16.68 -31.54
C SER A 2 -11.08 -17.36 -31.42
N GLY A 3 -10.43 -17.26 -30.26
CA GLY A 3 -9.09 -17.80 -30.01
C GLY A 3 -8.01 -16.74 -29.96
N VAL A 4 -6.74 -17.16 -29.88
CA VAL A 4 -5.61 -16.26 -29.63
C VAL A 4 -5.14 -15.59 -30.92
N GLY A 5 -4.98 -14.26 -30.90
CA GLY A 5 -4.47 -13.50 -32.04
C GLY A 5 -2.98 -13.76 -32.29
N LEU A 6 -2.14 -13.46 -31.30
CA LEU A 6 -0.72 -13.77 -31.28
C LEU A 6 -0.37 -14.55 -30.02
N ARG A 7 0.26 -15.71 -30.19
CA ARG A 7 0.85 -16.48 -29.08
C ARG A 7 2.37 -16.54 -29.22
N THR A 8 3.07 -16.34 -28.12
CA THR A 8 4.51 -16.60 -28.02
C THR A 8 4.83 -17.54 -26.86
N GLU A 9 5.63 -18.56 -27.17
CA GLU A 9 6.17 -19.54 -26.21
C GLU A 9 7.70 -19.65 -26.34
N ALA A 10 8.34 -18.62 -26.87
CA ALA A 10 9.76 -18.66 -27.22
C ALA A 10 10.69 -18.49 -26.01
N PHE A 11 11.83 -19.18 -26.07
CA PHE A 11 13.00 -18.86 -25.27
C PHE A 11 13.82 -17.79 -25.99
N GLU A 12 14.15 -16.69 -25.31
CA GLU A 12 14.90 -15.55 -25.86
C GLU A 12 14.25 -14.91 -27.10
N GLY A 13 12.91 -14.96 -27.16
CA GLY A 13 12.14 -14.37 -28.25
C GLY A 13 12.20 -12.84 -28.27
N ASN A 14 12.26 -12.25 -29.46
CA ASN A 14 12.17 -10.80 -29.66
C ASN A 14 10.99 -10.48 -30.60
N ILE A 15 10.03 -9.70 -30.11
CA ILE A 15 8.86 -9.25 -30.87
C ILE A 15 8.83 -7.73 -30.85
N CYS A 16 8.65 -7.09 -32.01
CA CYS A 16 8.70 -5.64 -32.13
C CYS A 16 7.67 -5.13 -33.13
N ALA A 17 7.05 -3.99 -32.83
CA ALA A 17 6.16 -3.26 -33.75
C ALA A 17 4.99 -4.11 -34.27
N VAL A 18 4.28 -4.78 -33.34
CA VAL A 18 3.13 -5.63 -33.67
C VAL A 18 1.83 -4.98 -33.22
N ARG A 19 0.83 -5.00 -34.10
CA ARG A 19 -0.56 -4.65 -33.76
C ARG A 19 -1.46 -5.87 -33.90
N VAL A 20 -2.22 -6.18 -32.85
CA VAL A 20 -3.28 -7.18 -32.84
C VAL A 20 -4.61 -6.47 -32.57
N ILE A 21 -5.60 -6.67 -33.44
CA ILE A 21 -6.87 -5.94 -33.37
C ILE A 21 -8.08 -6.83 -33.66
N GLY A 22 -9.18 -6.61 -32.94
CA GLY A 22 -10.49 -7.21 -33.24
C GLY A 22 -10.56 -8.72 -33.00
N VAL A 23 -9.72 -9.24 -32.09
CA VAL A 23 -9.75 -10.64 -31.67
C VAL A 23 -10.82 -10.80 -30.59
N ASN A 24 -11.84 -11.62 -30.85
CA ASN A 24 -12.98 -11.82 -29.93
C ASN A 24 -12.63 -12.88 -28.86
N ASP A 25 -11.46 -12.73 -28.26
CA ASP A 25 -10.84 -13.51 -27.17
C ASP A 25 -9.46 -12.84 -26.89
N VAL A 26 -8.48 -13.57 -26.37
CA VAL A 26 -7.13 -13.06 -26.09
C VAL A 26 -6.42 -12.56 -27.37
N GLY A 27 -6.10 -11.27 -27.43
CA GLY A 27 -5.30 -10.68 -28.50
C GLY A 27 -3.84 -11.14 -28.46
N LEU A 28 -3.19 -11.01 -27.30
CA LEU A 28 -1.81 -11.44 -27.07
C LEU A 28 -1.72 -12.42 -25.91
N GLU A 29 -1.14 -13.60 -26.16
CA GLU A 29 -0.80 -14.56 -25.11
C GLU A 29 0.71 -14.80 -25.04
N ILE A 30 1.28 -14.60 -23.85
CA ILE A 30 2.66 -14.93 -23.49
C ILE A 30 2.61 -16.12 -22.53
N ALA A 31 3.04 -17.29 -23.00
CA ALA A 31 2.94 -18.52 -22.22
C ALA A 31 4.18 -19.38 -22.40
N ARG A 32 4.79 -19.86 -21.31
CA ARG A 32 6.06 -20.61 -21.32
C ARG A 32 7.23 -19.86 -21.96
N ALA A 33 7.11 -18.54 -22.08
CA ALA A 33 8.15 -17.70 -22.67
C ALA A 33 9.20 -17.35 -21.60
N ASN A 34 10.47 -17.40 -21.96
CA ASN A 34 11.57 -17.16 -21.02
C ASN A 34 12.61 -16.23 -21.65
N ASN A 35 13.15 -15.29 -20.87
CA ASN A 35 14.15 -14.30 -21.31
C ASN A 35 13.74 -13.50 -22.57
N GLY A 36 12.45 -13.21 -22.72
CA GLY A 36 11.90 -12.57 -23.91
C GLY A 36 11.93 -11.04 -23.82
N VAL A 37 12.00 -10.39 -24.98
CA VAL A 37 11.88 -8.93 -25.10
C VAL A 37 10.78 -8.58 -26.09
N MET A 38 9.88 -7.69 -25.69
CA MET A 38 8.82 -7.17 -26.56
C MET A 38 8.86 -5.65 -26.58
N ARG A 39 8.67 -5.05 -27.75
CA ARG A 39 8.68 -3.58 -27.92
C ARG A 39 7.55 -3.13 -28.81
N ASP A 40 6.92 -2.03 -28.43
CA ASP A 40 5.97 -1.31 -29.28
C ASP A 40 4.85 -2.24 -29.77
N ILE A 41 4.07 -2.75 -28.81
CA ILE A 41 3.00 -3.71 -29.05
C ILE A 41 1.66 -3.02 -28.81
N TRP A 42 0.75 -3.11 -29.77
CA TRP A 42 -0.62 -2.59 -29.66
C TRP A 42 -1.62 -3.74 -29.68
N VAL A 43 -2.44 -3.85 -28.64
CA VAL A 43 -3.56 -4.79 -28.54
C VAL A 43 -4.84 -3.99 -28.38
N ASP A 44 -5.69 -4.04 -29.39
CA ASP A 44 -6.78 -3.07 -29.54
C ASP A 44 -8.11 -3.79 -29.81
N ASN A 45 -9.16 -3.45 -29.07
CA ASN A 45 -10.50 -4.03 -29.21
C ASN A 45 -10.44 -5.58 -29.24
N CYS A 46 -9.63 -6.14 -28.33
CA CYS A 46 -9.50 -7.57 -28.09
C CYS A 46 -10.05 -7.92 -26.70
N GLY A 47 -10.29 -9.20 -26.46
CA GLY A 47 -10.86 -9.71 -25.21
C GLY A 47 -12.38 -9.85 -25.27
N THR A 48 -12.95 -10.29 -24.16
CA THR A 48 -14.39 -10.42 -23.92
C THR A 48 -14.68 -10.11 -22.45
N ASP A 49 -15.94 -10.21 -22.03
CA ASP A 49 -16.32 -10.04 -20.62
C ASP A 49 -15.64 -11.05 -19.68
N SER A 50 -15.14 -12.18 -20.21
CA SER A 50 -14.50 -13.25 -19.44
C SER A 50 -13.04 -13.51 -19.83
N SER A 51 -12.58 -12.96 -20.96
CA SER A 51 -11.22 -13.16 -21.47
C SER A 51 -10.47 -11.84 -21.52
N PRO A 52 -9.25 -11.76 -20.96
CA PRO A 52 -8.47 -10.54 -21.04
C PRO A 52 -7.97 -10.29 -22.46
N ALA A 53 -7.73 -9.03 -22.82
CA ALA A 53 -7.10 -8.69 -24.10
C ALA A 53 -5.65 -9.20 -24.20
N VAL A 54 -4.91 -9.15 -23.09
CA VAL A 54 -3.55 -9.68 -22.96
C VAL A 54 -3.47 -10.65 -21.79
N ARG A 55 -2.87 -11.82 -22.02
CA ARG A 55 -2.68 -12.86 -21.00
C ARG A 55 -1.21 -13.26 -20.91
N ILE A 56 -0.63 -13.16 -19.71
CA ILE A 56 0.70 -13.68 -19.39
C ILE A 56 0.53 -14.77 -18.35
N ARG A 57 0.90 -16.01 -18.66
CA ARG A 57 0.74 -17.13 -17.72
C ARG A 57 1.84 -18.15 -17.85
N SER A 58 2.07 -18.89 -16.79
CA SER A 58 2.79 -20.17 -16.86
C SER A 58 1.79 -21.29 -17.19
N VAL A 59 2.26 -22.42 -17.73
CA VAL A 59 1.39 -23.51 -18.20
C VAL A 59 1.69 -24.77 -17.40
N ASP A 60 0.73 -25.21 -16.58
CA ASP A 60 0.86 -26.42 -15.76
C ASP A 60 1.12 -27.69 -16.59
N GLY A 61 1.76 -28.67 -15.94
CA GLY A 61 1.84 -30.04 -16.46
C GLY A 61 2.91 -30.32 -17.52
N VAL A 62 3.77 -29.34 -17.85
CA VAL A 62 4.79 -29.46 -18.90
C VAL A 62 6.24 -29.60 -18.34
N GLY A 63 6.39 -29.98 -17.07
CA GLY A 63 7.70 -30.09 -16.41
C GLY A 63 8.36 -28.72 -16.14
N SER A 64 9.70 -28.65 -16.09
CA SER A 64 10.45 -27.41 -15.83
C SER A 64 10.32 -26.34 -16.93
N ALA A 65 9.79 -26.70 -18.10
CA ALA A 65 9.51 -25.80 -19.24
C ALA A 65 8.10 -25.17 -19.18
N SER A 66 7.50 -25.10 -17.99
CA SER A 66 6.15 -24.56 -17.74
C SER A 66 6.15 -23.07 -17.41
N HIS A 67 7.27 -22.54 -16.93
CA HIS A 67 7.33 -21.18 -16.40
C HIS A 67 7.41 -20.14 -17.53
N THR A 68 6.70 -19.04 -17.34
CA THR A 68 6.95 -17.78 -18.03
C THR A 68 7.79 -16.91 -17.12
N ASN A 69 8.99 -16.53 -17.56
CA ASN A 69 9.88 -15.73 -16.75
C ASN A 69 10.71 -14.70 -17.54
N ASN A 70 11.30 -13.74 -16.83
CA ASN A 70 12.27 -12.77 -17.37
C ASN A 70 11.78 -12.12 -18.67
N GLN A 71 10.58 -11.55 -18.66
CA GLN A 71 10.03 -10.86 -19.83
C GLN A 71 10.19 -9.36 -19.65
N ASP A 72 10.86 -8.69 -20.59
CA ASP A 72 10.94 -7.24 -20.63
C ASP A 72 10.04 -6.71 -21.75
N ILE A 73 9.02 -5.94 -21.37
CA ILE A 73 7.96 -5.45 -22.27
C ILE A 73 7.99 -3.92 -22.27
N TYR A 74 8.32 -3.32 -23.41
CA TYR A 74 8.41 -1.88 -23.59
C TYR A 74 7.23 -1.39 -24.43
N ASN A 75 6.56 -0.32 -23.97
CA ASN A 75 5.49 0.36 -24.69
C ASN A 75 4.38 -0.61 -25.14
N LEU A 76 3.82 -1.38 -24.20
CA LEU A 76 2.61 -2.15 -24.46
C LEU A 76 1.39 -1.24 -24.32
N HIS A 77 0.64 -1.08 -25.40
CA HIS A 77 -0.63 -0.36 -25.44
C HIS A 77 -1.78 -1.36 -25.51
N ILE A 78 -2.72 -1.26 -24.57
CA ILE A 78 -3.95 -2.05 -24.55
C ILE A 78 -5.14 -1.09 -24.53
N GLU A 79 -5.93 -1.09 -25.59
CA GLU A 79 -7.02 -0.15 -25.75
C GLU A 79 -8.35 -0.89 -25.97
N ARG A 80 -9.42 -0.35 -25.39
CA ARG A 80 -10.80 -0.76 -25.65
C ARG A 80 -11.07 -2.24 -25.35
N ALA A 81 -10.37 -2.80 -24.35
CA ALA A 81 -10.69 -4.12 -23.81
C ALA A 81 -12.06 -4.06 -23.09
N PRO A 82 -13.03 -4.95 -23.38
CA PRO A 82 -14.38 -4.86 -22.81
C PRO A 82 -14.42 -4.87 -21.27
N GLU A 83 -13.56 -5.68 -20.65
CA GLU A 83 -13.44 -5.79 -19.18
C GLU A 83 -11.96 -5.78 -18.79
N THR A 84 -11.36 -6.95 -18.48
CA THR A 84 -9.94 -7.01 -18.12
C THR A 84 -9.05 -6.79 -19.35
N ALA A 85 -8.13 -5.83 -19.27
CA ALA A 85 -7.15 -5.57 -20.31
C ALA A 85 -5.95 -6.52 -20.21
N LEU A 86 -5.41 -6.71 -19.00
CA LEU A 86 -4.20 -7.49 -18.75
C LEU A 86 -4.41 -8.47 -17.60
N SER A 87 -4.10 -9.75 -17.83
CA SER A 87 -4.06 -10.77 -16.79
C SER A 87 -2.66 -11.36 -16.69
N ILE A 88 -2.11 -11.43 -15.48
CA ILE A 88 -0.78 -11.97 -15.21
C ILE A 88 -0.87 -13.08 -14.15
N GLY A 89 -0.27 -14.23 -14.44
CA GLY A 89 -0.35 -15.40 -13.57
C GLY A 89 -1.60 -16.24 -13.83
N GLY A 90 -1.79 -17.26 -13.01
CA GLY A 90 -2.95 -18.14 -13.04
C GLY A 90 -3.62 -18.25 -11.67
N THR A 91 -4.89 -18.65 -11.66
CA THR A 91 -5.70 -18.87 -10.45
C THR A 91 -5.52 -20.26 -9.84
N GLY A 92 -4.80 -21.16 -10.51
CA GLY A 92 -4.54 -22.52 -10.01
C GLY A 92 -3.56 -22.52 -8.82
N ALA A 93 -3.80 -23.39 -7.85
CA ALA A 93 -2.92 -23.56 -6.68
C ALA A 93 -1.56 -24.20 -7.02
N THR A 94 -1.41 -24.71 -8.24
CA THR A 94 -0.21 -25.34 -8.77
C THR A 94 0.92 -24.32 -8.95
N GLY A 95 2.16 -24.68 -8.61
CA GLY A 95 3.32 -23.79 -8.53
C GLY A 95 3.80 -23.15 -9.85
N ALA A 96 3.00 -23.19 -10.92
CA ALA A 96 3.28 -22.48 -12.16
C ALA A 96 3.06 -20.97 -11.98
N GLN A 97 4.11 -20.29 -11.50
CA GLN A 97 4.11 -18.85 -11.27
C GLN A 97 4.72 -18.12 -12.47
N VAL A 98 4.23 -16.92 -12.74
CA VAL A 98 4.91 -15.96 -13.64
C VAL A 98 5.98 -15.23 -12.86
N GLN A 99 7.19 -15.11 -13.40
CA GLN A 99 8.35 -14.67 -12.62
C GLN A 99 9.12 -13.55 -13.33
N TRP A 100 9.42 -12.46 -12.62
CA TRP A 100 10.27 -11.35 -13.11
C TRP A 100 9.83 -10.78 -14.47
N VAL A 101 8.55 -10.42 -14.59
CA VAL A 101 8.02 -9.70 -15.75
C VAL A 101 8.09 -8.20 -15.50
N ARG A 102 8.59 -7.43 -16.46
CA ARG A 102 8.77 -5.98 -16.32
C ARG A 102 8.11 -5.27 -17.48
N PHE A 103 7.29 -4.28 -17.16
CA PHE A 103 6.67 -3.38 -18.10
C PHE A 103 7.30 -1.99 -17.98
N TYR A 104 7.71 -1.44 -19.11
CA TYR A 104 8.23 -0.08 -19.22
C TYR A 104 7.27 0.73 -20.10
N GLY A 105 6.60 1.72 -19.52
CA GLY A 105 5.62 2.53 -20.25
C GLY A 105 4.37 1.74 -20.68
N LEU A 106 3.82 0.90 -19.78
CA LEU A 106 2.52 0.27 -20.01
C LEU A 106 1.44 1.35 -20.15
N HIS A 107 0.63 1.25 -21.21
CA HIS A 107 -0.50 2.14 -21.44
C HIS A 107 -1.77 1.30 -21.56
N ILE A 108 -2.76 1.53 -20.70
CA ILE A 108 -4.05 0.85 -20.76
C ILE A 108 -5.18 1.88 -20.68
N GLU A 109 -6.10 1.81 -21.64
CA GLU A 109 -7.33 2.62 -21.64
C GLU A 109 -8.57 1.73 -21.81
N SER A 110 -9.45 1.79 -20.80
CA SER A 110 -10.80 1.24 -20.85
C SER A 110 -11.60 1.87 -22.00
N PRO A 111 -12.55 1.15 -22.62
CA PRO A 111 -13.36 1.67 -23.72
C PRO A 111 -14.20 2.87 -23.27
N GLU A 112 -13.74 4.09 -23.59
CA GLU A 112 -14.50 5.34 -23.42
C GLU A 112 -15.14 5.82 -24.75
N ASP A 113 -14.93 5.08 -25.83
CA ASP A 113 -15.23 5.51 -27.20
C ASP A 113 -16.73 5.65 -27.55
N SER A 114 -17.64 5.27 -26.66
CA SER A 114 -19.08 5.50 -26.85
C SER A 114 -19.87 5.46 -25.55
N VAL A 115 -20.94 6.26 -25.48
CA VAL A 115 -21.93 6.26 -24.37
C VAL A 115 -22.54 4.87 -24.15
N SER A 116 -22.45 3.98 -25.14
CA SER A 116 -22.96 2.60 -25.10
C SER A 116 -22.03 1.58 -24.46
N LYS A 117 -20.76 1.91 -24.17
CA LYS A 117 -19.84 1.00 -23.49
C LYS A 117 -19.69 1.46 -22.03
N PRO A 118 -20.42 0.86 -21.08
CA PRO A 118 -20.07 1.07 -19.67
C PRO A 118 -18.62 0.58 -19.54
N GLY A 119 -17.72 1.40 -19.02
CA GLY A 119 -16.32 1.00 -18.90
C GLY A 119 -16.16 -0.30 -18.09
N ASN A 120 -14.93 -0.79 -17.96
CA ASN A 120 -14.62 -2.01 -17.23
C ASN A 120 -15.27 -2.07 -15.82
N ARG A 121 -16.09 -3.08 -15.57
CA ARG A 121 -16.64 -3.38 -14.25
C ARG A 121 -15.69 -4.27 -13.45
N LEU A 122 -14.94 -5.12 -14.15
CA LEU A 122 -13.86 -5.91 -13.58
C LEU A 122 -12.55 -5.11 -13.54
N PRO A 123 -11.55 -5.57 -12.76
CA PRO A 123 -10.25 -4.93 -12.77
C PRO A 123 -9.58 -4.96 -14.15
N LEU A 124 -9.02 -3.82 -14.59
CA LEU A 124 -8.30 -3.73 -15.87
C LEU A 124 -7.04 -4.60 -15.88
N VAL A 125 -6.31 -4.60 -14.77
CA VAL A 125 -5.13 -5.44 -14.56
C VAL A 125 -5.40 -6.40 -13.43
N ARG A 126 -5.34 -7.70 -13.72
CA ARG A 126 -5.49 -8.76 -12.72
C ARG A 126 -4.17 -9.49 -12.56
N ILE A 127 -3.67 -9.51 -11.33
CA ILE A 127 -2.41 -10.13 -10.96
C ILE A 127 -2.74 -11.26 -9.98
N PHE A 128 -2.43 -12.49 -10.37
CA PHE A 128 -2.67 -13.68 -9.56
C PHE A 128 -1.34 -14.21 -9.00
N ASN A 129 -1.08 -15.51 -9.13
CA ASN A 129 0.14 -16.14 -8.67
C ASN A 129 1.37 -15.68 -9.48
N VAL A 130 2.07 -14.69 -8.93
CA VAL A 130 3.31 -14.14 -9.49
C VAL A 130 4.43 -14.17 -8.45
N GLN A 131 5.66 -14.29 -8.94
CA GLN A 131 6.85 -14.15 -8.11
C GLN A 131 7.40 -12.72 -8.13
N GLY A 132 7.33 -12.06 -9.29
CA GLY A 132 7.83 -10.70 -9.50
C GLY A 132 7.19 -10.05 -10.73
N VAL A 133 6.54 -8.91 -10.54
CA VAL A 133 6.01 -8.08 -11.63
C VAL A 133 6.34 -6.62 -11.35
N ASP A 134 6.94 -5.94 -12.33
CA ASP A 134 7.29 -4.53 -12.24
C ASP A 134 6.53 -3.71 -13.29
N PHE A 135 5.91 -2.63 -12.87
CA PHE A 135 5.36 -1.60 -13.72
C PHE A 135 6.17 -0.32 -13.54
N VAL A 136 6.95 0.05 -14.55
CA VAL A 136 7.75 1.27 -14.57
C VAL A 136 7.06 2.31 -15.43
N SER A 137 6.60 3.37 -14.78
CA SER A 137 5.85 4.49 -15.35
C SER A 137 4.60 4.08 -16.15
N PRO A 138 3.69 3.27 -15.58
CA PRO A 138 2.45 2.91 -16.28
C PRO A 138 1.50 4.12 -16.38
N MET A 139 0.68 4.15 -17.41
CA MET A 139 -0.55 4.94 -17.47
C MET A 139 -1.71 3.94 -17.59
N ILE A 140 -2.57 3.90 -16.59
CA ILE A 140 -3.77 3.04 -16.59
C ILE A 140 -4.98 3.92 -16.32
N PHE A 141 -5.90 3.92 -17.27
CA PHE A 141 -7.13 4.71 -17.24
C PHE A 141 -8.36 3.82 -17.43
N GLY A 142 -9.32 3.90 -16.51
CA GLY A 142 -10.57 3.14 -16.61
C GLY A 142 -11.49 3.28 -15.40
N GLY A 143 -12.51 2.44 -15.35
CA GLY A 143 -13.59 2.46 -14.37
C GLY A 143 -14.88 1.88 -14.95
N PRO A 144 -15.91 1.59 -14.14
CA PRO A 144 -16.01 1.86 -12.69
C PRO A 144 -15.30 0.83 -11.78
N GLY A 145 -14.80 -0.27 -12.32
CA GLY A 145 -14.01 -1.23 -11.56
C GLY A 145 -12.68 -0.65 -11.07
N PHE A 146 -11.99 -1.42 -10.22
CA PHE A 146 -10.59 -1.13 -9.87
C PHE A 146 -9.71 -1.15 -11.13
N LEU A 147 -8.58 -0.46 -11.10
CA LEU A 147 -7.62 -0.51 -12.20
C LEU A 147 -6.70 -1.72 -12.04
N ILE A 148 -6.28 -2.01 -10.81
CA ILE A 148 -5.38 -3.12 -10.50
C ILE A 148 -5.96 -3.95 -9.35
N GLU A 149 -5.99 -5.27 -9.55
CA GLU A 149 -6.31 -6.27 -8.53
C GLU A 149 -5.10 -7.19 -8.32
N HIS A 150 -4.74 -7.41 -7.05
CA HIS A 150 -3.79 -8.45 -6.66
C HIS A 150 -4.47 -9.50 -5.78
N ASP A 151 -4.57 -10.72 -6.31
CA ASP A 151 -5.25 -11.86 -5.69
C ASP A 151 -4.38 -13.11 -5.84
N GLN A 152 -3.29 -13.15 -5.08
CA GLN A 152 -2.36 -14.26 -5.08
C GLN A 152 -2.82 -15.34 -4.10
N VAL A 153 -3.22 -16.49 -4.66
CA VAL A 153 -3.76 -17.65 -3.92
C VAL A 153 -2.65 -18.48 -3.29
N THR A 154 -1.53 -18.66 -3.98
CA THR A 154 -0.38 -19.42 -3.49
C THR A 154 0.72 -18.46 -3.06
N LEU A 155 0.96 -18.38 -1.75
CA LEU A 155 2.03 -17.56 -1.20
C LEU A 155 3.38 -18.03 -1.76
N VAL A 156 3.98 -17.20 -2.61
CA VAL A 156 5.38 -17.33 -2.99
C VAL A 156 6.19 -16.83 -1.80
N LYS A 157 7.35 -17.44 -1.53
CA LYS A 157 8.21 -16.97 -0.44
C LYS A 157 8.36 -15.44 -0.52
N PRO A 158 8.21 -14.70 0.59
CA PRO A 158 8.10 -13.24 0.60
C PRO A 158 9.28 -12.49 -0.06
N ASP A 159 10.44 -13.14 -0.22
CA ASP A 159 11.67 -12.54 -0.74
C ASP A 159 11.75 -12.45 -2.28
N ALA A 160 10.67 -12.76 -3.00
CA ALA A 160 10.79 -13.19 -4.39
C ALA A 160 10.55 -12.11 -5.47
N GLY A 161 10.21 -10.87 -5.07
CA GLY A 161 10.07 -9.71 -5.97
C GLY A 161 8.73 -8.99 -5.85
N GLY A 162 7.65 -9.73 -5.64
CA GLY A 162 6.31 -9.18 -5.40
C GLY A 162 5.73 -8.41 -6.58
N VAL A 163 4.83 -7.47 -6.31
CA VAL A 163 4.28 -6.56 -7.34
C VAL A 163 4.77 -5.14 -7.04
N ARG A 164 5.41 -4.49 -8.02
CA ARG A 164 6.00 -3.16 -7.87
C ARG A 164 5.48 -2.21 -8.93
N ILE A 165 5.05 -1.03 -8.51
CA ILE A 165 4.61 0.08 -9.37
C ILE A 165 5.49 1.29 -9.05
N MET A 166 6.19 1.79 -10.05
CA MET A 166 7.18 2.86 -9.92
C MET A 166 6.85 3.99 -10.89
N GLY A 167 6.44 5.15 -10.38
CA GLY A 167 6.06 6.30 -11.20
C GLY A 167 4.69 6.14 -11.86
N GLY A 168 4.45 6.90 -12.94
CA GLY A 168 3.24 6.78 -13.75
C GLY A 168 1.98 7.37 -13.11
N ALA A 169 0.83 7.00 -13.66
CA ALA A 169 -0.48 7.47 -13.23
C ALA A 169 -1.54 6.37 -13.30
N LEU A 170 -2.36 6.29 -12.25
CA LEU A 170 -3.57 5.48 -12.17
C LEU A 170 -4.75 6.43 -12.09
N VAL A 171 -5.61 6.42 -13.11
CA VAL A 171 -6.62 7.44 -13.34
C VAL A 171 -7.97 6.75 -13.48
N GLY A 172 -8.87 6.95 -12.51
CA GLY A 172 -10.25 6.47 -12.66
C GLY A 172 -11.02 7.25 -13.74
N GLN A 173 -12.16 6.72 -14.16
CA GLN A 173 -13.01 7.38 -15.15
C GLN A 173 -13.78 8.55 -14.52
N GLY A 174 -14.18 9.54 -15.33
CA GLY A 174 -14.91 10.72 -14.85
C GLY A 174 -16.34 10.42 -14.37
N GLU A 175 -17.14 11.48 -14.16
CA GLU A 175 -18.44 11.50 -13.46
C GLU A 175 -19.44 10.36 -13.76
N ARG A 176 -19.37 9.72 -14.94
CA ARG A 176 -20.33 8.68 -15.34
C ARG A 176 -19.97 7.27 -14.89
N ASN A 177 -18.69 6.99 -14.65
CA ASN A 177 -18.17 5.64 -14.36
C ASN A 177 -17.03 5.72 -13.33
N VAL A 178 -17.17 6.61 -12.33
CA VAL A 178 -16.09 6.85 -11.39
C VAL A 178 -15.72 5.57 -10.66
N SER A 179 -14.43 5.27 -10.60
CA SER A 179 -13.94 4.10 -9.90
C SER A 179 -14.11 4.28 -8.39
N ALA A 180 -14.66 3.28 -7.70
CA ALA A 180 -14.73 3.30 -6.24
C ALA A 180 -13.33 3.38 -5.61
N GLY A 181 -12.37 2.68 -6.22
CA GLY A 181 -10.94 2.77 -5.92
C GLY A 181 -10.10 2.37 -7.12
N LEU A 182 -8.78 2.53 -7.02
CA LEU A 182 -7.85 2.31 -8.12
C LEU A 182 -7.10 0.98 -7.97
N ILE A 183 -6.73 0.61 -6.75
CA ILE A 183 -6.01 -0.63 -6.45
C ILE A 183 -6.77 -1.40 -5.37
N HIS A 184 -6.94 -2.72 -5.59
CA HIS A 184 -7.50 -3.64 -4.61
C HIS A 184 -6.52 -4.79 -4.36
N LEU A 185 -6.05 -4.90 -3.12
CA LEU A 185 -5.16 -5.97 -2.65
C LEU A 185 -5.99 -6.96 -1.81
N LEU A 186 -6.37 -8.09 -2.40
CA LEU A 186 -7.29 -9.07 -1.79
C LEU A 186 -6.52 -10.11 -0.99
N ALA A 187 -5.58 -10.77 -1.65
CA ALA A 187 -4.72 -11.80 -1.10
C ALA A 187 -3.33 -11.73 -1.75
N GLY A 188 -2.30 -12.13 -1.01
CA GLY A 188 -0.91 -12.06 -1.45
C GLY A 188 -0.01 -11.43 -0.39
N ASP A 189 1.18 -11.02 -0.80
CA ASP A 189 2.13 -10.28 0.03
C ASP A 189 3.04 -9.44 -0.89
N SER A 190 3.89 -8.60 -0.30
CA SER A 190 4.94 -7.87 -1.01
C SER A 190 4.46 -6.97 -2.17
N PHE A 191 3.53 -6.05 -1.90
CA PHE A 191 3.15 -5.00 -2.86
C PHE A 191 3.90 -3.69 -2.60
N TRP A 192 4.42 -3.05 -3.64
CA TRP A 192 5.10 -1.76 -3.54
C TRP A 192 4.55 -0.79 -4.57
N LEU A 193 4.11 0.38 -4.11
CA LEU A 193 3.78 1.53 -4.94
C LEU A 193 4.67 2.71 -4.55
N ASN A 194 5.36 3.31 -5.51
CA ASN A 194 6.25 4.45 -5.29
C ASN A 194 6.16 5.46 -6.43
N GLY A 195 5.89 6.72 -6.11
CA GLY A 195 5.94 7.83 -7.06
C GLY A 195 4.79 7.84 -8.07
N THR A 196 3.74 7.04 -7.86
CA THR A 196 2.58 6.94 -8.76
C THR A 196 1.52 7.97 -8.39
N ALA A 197 0.99 8.68 -9.39
CA ALA A 197 -0.13 9.59 -9.22
C ALA A 197 -1.46 8.82 -9.17
N LEU A 198 -2.35 9.16 -8.24
CA LEU A 198 -3.66 8.54 -8.04
C LEU A 198 -4.75 9.60 -8.19
N THR A 199 -5.72 9.43 -9.10
CA THR A 199 -6.76 10.45 -9.31
C THR A 199 -8.08 9.83 -9.77
N ARG A 200 -9.18 10.57 -9.60
CA ARG A 200 -10.54 10.22 -10.06
C ARG A 200 -11.10 8.94 -9.45
N TYR A 201 -11.09 8.87 -8.11
CA TYR A 201 -11.77 7.83 -7.35
C TYR A 201 -12.75 8.43 -6.35
N THR A 202 -13.79 7.69 -5.96
CA THR A 202 -14.84 8.23 -5.06
C THR A 202 -14.70 7.82 -3.60
N GLU A 203 -14.13 6.65 -3.32
CA GLU A 203 -14.04 6.13 -1.95
C GLU A 203 -12.57 6.11 -1.50
N THR A 204 -11.92 4.96 -1.67
CA THR A 204 -10.55 4.70 -1.22
C THR A 204 -9.66 4.37 -2.42
N ALA A 205 -8.58 5.12 -2.66
CA ALA A 205 -7.72 4.87 -3.82
C ALA A 205 -7.08 3.47 -3.78
N ILE A 206 -6.57 3.07 -2.62
CA ILE A 206 -5.91 1.79 -2.40
C ILE A 206 -6.61 1.06 -1.26
N ARG A 207 -7.32 -0.01 -1.60
CA ARG A 207 -7.97 -0.89 -0.64
C ARG A 207 -7.12 -2.12 -0.38
N ILE A 208 -6.77 -2.36 0.88
CA ILE A 208 -6.08 -3.57 1.33
C ILE A 208 -7.01 -4.37 2.22
N ASP A 209 -7.44 -5.54 1.75
CA ASP A 209 -8.34 -6.38 2.51
C ASP A 209 -7.62 -7.15 3.62
N ALA A 210 -8.39 -7.64 4.59
CA ALA A 210 -7.88 -8.35 5.77
C ALA A 210 -7.13 -9.66 5.43
N GLY A 211 -7.36 -10.22 4.24
CA GLY A 211 -6.68 -11.42 3.74
C GLY A 211 -5.27 -11.15 3.18
N TYR A 212 -4.88 -9.89 3.01
CA TYR A 212 -3.59 -9.53 2.44
C TYR A 212 -2.46 -9.61 3.47
N GLY A 213 -1.27 -10.00 3.02
CA GLY A 213 -0.05 -10.14 3.82
C GLY A 213 0.49 -8.81 4.36
N ALA A 214 1.50 -8.90 5.21
CA ALA A 214 2.00 -7.75 5.96
C ALA A 214 2.82 -6.76 5.11
N GLY A 215 3.39 -7.21 3.98
CA GLY A 215 4.18 -6.44 3.04
C GLY A 215 3.32 -5.66 2.06
N ALA A 216 2.98 -4.43 2.43
CA ALA A 216 2.46 -3.45 1.48
C ALA A 216 3.10 -2.09 1.79
N TRP A 217 3.86 -1.55 0.84
CA TRP A 217 4.57 -0.28 0.95
C TRP A 217 4.02 0.70 -0.06
N LEU A 218 3.39 1.77 0.43
CA LEU A 218 2.64 2.71 -0.39
C LEU A 218 3.23 4.11 -0.22
N ASN A 219 3.71 4.69 -1.32
CA ASN A 219 4.26 6.03 -1.39
C ASN A 219 3.83 6.73 -2.70
N PRO A 220 2.54 7.09 -2.86
CA PRO A 220 2.07 7.81 -4.04
C PRO A 220 2.74 9.20 -4.14
N SER A 221 2.97 9.69 -5.36
CA SER A 221 3.55 11.03 -5.58
C SER A 221 2.52 12.16 -5.43
N SER A 222 1.28 11.87 -5.81
CA SER A 222 0.14 12.74 -5.61
C SER A 222 -1.13 11.89 -5.52
N TRP A 223 -2.13 12.45 -4.86
CA TRP A 223 -3.48 11.92 -4.86
C TRP A 223 -4.45 13.08 -4.94
N GLU A 224 -5.47 12.93 -5.77
CA GLU A 224 -6.56 13.88 -5.90
C GLU A 224 -7.87 13.10 -5.89
N ASP A 225 -8.93 13.72 -5.38
CA ASP A 225 -10.26 13.14 -5.24
C ASP A 225 -10.37 12.09 -4.11
N GLY A 226 -11.60 11.60 -3.91
CA GLY A 226 -11.97 10.59 -2.92
C GLY A 226 -11.90 11.04 -1.45
N THR A 227 -12.22 10.10 -0.56
CA THR A 227 -12.26 10.35 0.90
C THR A 227 -11.00 9.87 1.62
N GLU A 228 -10.33 8.86 1.07
CA GLU A 228 -9.20 8.18 1.70
C GLU A 228 -8.20 7.69 0.66
N VAL A 229 -6.90 7.85 0.90
CA VAL A 229 -5.87 7.32 -0.02
C VAL A 229 -5.67 5.82 0.19
N VAL A 230 -5.59 5.39 1.45
CA VAL A 230 -5.29 4.00 1.82
C VAL A 230 -6.25 3.53 2.89
N GLY A 231 -7.10 2.56 2.55
CA GLY A 231 -7.96 1.83 3.48
C GLY A 231 -7.35 0.46 3.74
N ASP A 232 -6.76 0.27 4.91
CA ASP A 232 -6.03 -0.94 5.28
C ASP A 232 -6.75 -1.73 6.36
N ALA A 233 -7.38 -2.85 5.97
CA ALA A 233 -8.13 -3.74 6.85
C ALA A 233 -7.28 -4.87 7.46
N ARG A 234 -5.97 -4.90 7.21
CA ARG A 234 -5.08 -5.96 7.74
C ARG A 234 -4.90 -5.82 9.25
N ALA A 235 -4.96 -6.96 9.94
CA ALA A 235 -4.67 -7.06 11.37
C ALA A 235 -3.17 -6.99 11.68
N THR A 236 -2.34 -7.51 10.77
CA THR A 236 -0.87 -7.52 10.88
C THR A 236 -0.28 -6.69 9.76
N ARG A 237 0.62 -5.77 10.10
CA ARG A 237 1.28 -4.87 9.15
C ARG A 237 2.77 -4.88 9.44
N MET A 238 3.60 -4.86 8.41
CA MET A 238 5.01 -4.59 8.61
C MET A 238 5.20 -3.12 8.98
N PRO A 239 6.04 -2.80 9.99
CA PRO A 239 6.41 -1.42 10.21
C PRO A 239 7.14 -0.88 8.98
N PHE A 240 6.92 0.40 8.68
CA PHE A 240 7.76 1.10 7.72
C PHE A 240 9.12 1.36 8.37
N VAL A 241 10.16 0.70 7.85
CA VAL A 241 11.53 0.85 8.35
C VAL A 241 12.27 1.80 7.42
N VAL A 242 12.69 2.95 7.95
CA VAL A 242 13.63 3.84 7.27
C VAL A 242 15.04 3.40 7.65
N LEU A 243 15.85 3.06 6.66
CA LEU A 243 17.27 2.78 6.87
C LEU A 243 18.06 4.07 6.63
N GLY A 244 18.72 4.58 7.67
CA GLY A 244 19.52 5.81 7.63
C GLY A 244 18.79 7.05 8.15
N ASP A 245 19.37 8.22 7.88
CA ASP A 245 18.86 9.49 8.37
C ASP A 245 17.62 9.93 7.59
N GLN A 246 16.55 10.30 8.30
CA GLN A 246 15.36 10.92 7.72
C GLN A 246 15.38 12.42 7.94
N VAL A 247 15.48 13.20 6.86
CA VAL A 247 15.30 14.65 6.91
C VAL A 247 13.85 14.99 6.57
N VAL A 248 13.12 15.51 7.55
CA VAL A 248 11.75 15.99 7.35
C VAL A 248 11.78 17.50 7.20
N SER A 249 11.53 18.01 5.99
CA SER A 249 11.45 19.46 5.72
C SER A 249 10.09 20.07 6.06
N GLY A 250 9.09 19.21 6.31
CA GLY A 250 7.75 19.60 6.75
C GLY A 250 7.51 19.26 8.23
N HIS A 251 6.29 18.84 8.54
CA HIS A 251 5.93 18.40 9.88
C HIS A 251 5.92 16.86 9.98
N VAL A 252 6.29 16.35 11.16
CA VAL A 252 5.99 14.97 11.54
C VAL A 252 4.60 14.96 12.18
N CYS A 253 3.63 14.35 11.51
CA CYS A 253 2.27 14.20 12.01
C CYS A 253 2.10 12.77 12.54
N SER A 254 1.91 12.63 13.85
CA SER A 254 1.44 11.37 14.45
C SER A 254 -0.09 11.37 14.40
N ASP A 255 -0.69 10.40 13.71
CA ASP A 255 -2.14 10.36 13.45
C ASP A 255 -2.99 9.73 14.56
N GLY A 256 -2.38 9.21 15.61
CA GLY A 256 -3.21 8.59 16.63
C GLY A 256 -3.83 9.62 17.58
N ARG A 257 -4.80 9.12 18.33
CA ARG A 257 -5.66 9.91 19.20
C ARG A 257 -4.81 10.52 20.31
N THR A 258 -4.92 11.83 20.50
CA THR A 258 -4.35 12.51 21.66
C THR A 258 -4.86 11.85 22.93
N ALA A 259 -4.00 11.09 23.59
CA ALA A 259 -4.32 10.57 24.91
C ALA A 259 -4.37 11.73 25.90
N ALA A 260 -5.44 11.84 26.68
CA ALA A 260 -5.52 12.76 27.79
C ALA A 260 -5.48 11.94 29.08
N VAL A 261 -4.38 12.06 29.83
CA VAL A 261 -4.29 11.51 31.18
C VAL A 261 -4.67 12.60 32.16
N ARG A 262 -5.76 12.41 32.91
CA ARG A 262 -6.15 13.34 33.98
C ARG A 262 -6.13 12.63 35.32
N THR A 263 -5.15 12.92 36.17
CA THR A 263 -5.11 12.42 37.55
C THR A 263 -5.37 13.55 38.55
N LEU A 264 -6.45 13.41 39.32
CA LEU A 264 -6.86 14.39 40.33
C LEU A 264 -6.59 13.80 41.72
N SER A 265 -5.37 13.95 42.26
CA SER A 265 -4.94 13.66 43.65
C SER A 265 -4.51 12.22 44.02
N PRO A 266 -3.64 12.06 45.05
CA PRO A 266 -2.25 12.51 45.14
C PRO A 266 -1.32 11.61 44.30
N ALA A 267 -0.16 12.14 43.90
CA ALA A 267 0.77 11.63 42.89
C ALA A 267 1.47 10.29 43.23
N THR A 268 0.70 9.19 43.30
CA THR A 268 1.19 7.80 43.26
C THR A 268 0.30 6.89 42.41
N SER A 269 -0.67 7.43 41.67
CA SER A 269 -1.58 6.64 40.84
C SER A 269 -0.95 6.33 39.48
N ASN A 270 -0.82 5.05 39.14
CA ASN A 270 -0.55 4.62 37.77
C ASN A 270 -1.69 5.11 36.86
N ALA A 271 -1.36 5.85 35.80
CA ALA A 271 -2.31 6.20 34.77
C ALA A 271 -2.09 5.29 33.56
N SER A 272 -3.08 4.45 33.24
CA SER A 272 -3.08 3.76 31.95
C SER A 272 -3.62 4.70 30.88
N ILE A 273 -2.92 4.78 29.75
CA ILE A 273 -3.45 5.43 28.57
C ILE A 273 -4.30 4.41 27.81
N VAL A 274 -5.48 4.84 27.39
CA VAL A 274 -6.34 4.07 26.48
C VAL A 274 -6.31 4.79 25.13
N GLY A 275 -5.52 4.29 24.17
CA GLY A 275 -5.46 4.92 22.85
C GLY A 275 -4.15 4.67 22.11
N ASP A 276 -3.71 5.70 21.38
CA ASP A 276 -2.37 5.72 20.80
C ASP A 276 -1.34 6.00 21.90
N ASP A 277 -0.14 5.47 21.71
CA ASP A 277 0.99 5.69 22.63
C ASP A 277 2.00 6.71 22.07
N VAL A 278 1.65 7.39 20.98
CA VAL A 278 2.59 8.18 20.17
C VAL A 278 2.53 9.65 20.59
N LYS A 279 1.36 10.19 20.96
CA LYS A 279 1.25 11.56 21.49
C LYS A 279 0.12 11.75 22.49
N GLY A 280 0.26 12.74 23.35
CA GLY A 280 -0.82 13.07 24.27
C GLY A 280 -0.56 14.29 25.13
N VAL A 281 -1.47 14.51 26.08
CA VAL A 281 -1.38 15.51 27.12
C VAL A 281 -1.56 14.85 28.48
N LEU A 282 -0.61 15.08 29.38
CA LEU A 282 -0.70 14.72 30.78
C LEU A 282 -1.18 15.94 31.58
N GLU A 283 -2.24 15.77 32.35
CA GLU A 283 -2.78 16.78 33.26
C GLU A 283 -2.92 16.18 34.66
N PHE A 284 -2.27 16.76 35.66
CA PHE A 284 -2.41 16.26 37.02
C PHE A 284 -2.34 17.37 38.06
N GLN A 285 -3.14 17.20 39.11
CA GLN A 285 -3.19 18.12 40.24
C GLN A 285 -2.17 17.69 41.29
N VAL A 286 -1.22 18.56 41.59
CA VAL A 286 -0.23 18.38 42.66
C VAL A 286 -0.94 18.52 44.01
N SER A 287 -0.63 17.62 44.95
CA SER A 287 -1.14 17.68 46.33
C SER A 287 -0.52 18.86 47.10
N ALA A 288 -1.02 19.15 48.30
CA ALA A 288 -0.48 20.21 49.16
C ALA A 288 0.93 19.90 49.72
N SER A 289 1.39 18.65 49.62
CA SER A 289 2.71 18.21 50.09
C SER A 289 3.28 17.20 49.10
N PRO A 290 3.70 17.65 47.90
CA PRO A 290 4.16 16.75 46.87
C PRO A 290 5.58 16.28 47.17
N ALA A 291 5.86 15.00 46.90
CA ALA A 291 7.21 14.48 46.92
C ALA A 291 7.91 14.75 45.59
N ASN A 292 9.24 14.83 45.62
CA ASN A 292 10.06 14.69 44.42
C ASN A 292 9.97 13.26 43.86
N GLY A 293 10.40 13.08 42.61
CA GLY A 293 10.39 11.79 41.92
C GLY A 293 9.15 11.57 41.05
N GLY A 294 8.76 10.31 40.85
CA GLY A 294 7.71 9.89 39.93
C GLY A 294 6.34 10.45 40.29
N GLN A 295 5.71 11.14 39.34
CA GLN A 295 4.39 11.77 39.51
C GLN A 295 3.30 11.03 38.74
N VAL A 296 3.57 10.71 37.48
CA VAL A 296 2.63 10.04 36.57
C VAL A 296 3.36 8.94 35.83
N ALA A 297 2.93 7.70 36.04
CA ALA A 297 3.33 6.58 35.20
C ALA A 297 2.33 6.42 34.07
N VAL A 298 2.82 6.32 32.84
CA VAL A 298 2.09 6.06 31.60
C VAL A 298 2.45 4.66 31.12
N GLN A 299 1.44 3.83 30.90
CA GLN A 299 1.60 2.51 30.30
C GLN A 299 1.25 2.56 28.82
N PHE A 300 2.13 2.05 27.96
CA PHE A 300 1.86 1.90 26.53
C PHE A 300 0.89 0.74 26.30
N THR A 301 -0.05 0.96 25.39
CA THR A 301 -0.96 -0.02 24.80
C THR A 301 -0.20 -1.06 23.98
N ARG A 302 0.90 -0.66 23.32
CA ARG A 302 1.83 -1.55 22.60
C ARG A 302 3.25 -1.35 23.10
N LYS A 303 3.90 -2.44 23.51
CA LYS A 303 5.31 -2.40 23.93
C LYS A 303 6.23 -2.12 22.73
N PHE A 304 7.29 -1.35 22.98
CA PHE A 304 8.41 -1.18 22.05
C PHE A 304 9.44 -2.30 22.23
N SER A 305 10.29 -2.53 21.23
CA SER A 305 11.41 -3.50 21.33
C SER A 305 12.62 -2.96 22.09
N VAL A 306 12.69 -1.64 22.25
CA VAL A 306 13.68 -0.89 23.04
C VAL A 306 12.93 0.28 23.68
N ALA A 307 13.40 0.79 24.82
CA ALA A 307 12.79 1.99 25.42
C ALA A 307 12.80 3.16 24.41
N PRO A 308 11.63 3.76 24.11
CA PRO A 308 11.55 4.85 23.14
C PRO A 308 12.07 6.16 23.73
N VAL A 309 12.31 7.15 22.86
CA VAL A 309 12.56 8.53 23.27
C VAL A 309 11.23 9.23 23.51
N VAL A 310 11.05 9.78 24.71
CA VAL A 310 9.87 10.58 25.05
C VAL A 310 10.27 12.05 25.14
N THR A 311 9.73 12.87 24.25
CA THR A 311 9.88 14.33 24.30
C THR A 311 8.68 14.92 25.01
N MET A 312 8.92 15.79 26.00
CA MET A 312 7.88 16.44 26.76
C MET A 312 7.97 17.96 26.66
N THR A 313 6.81 18.63 26.65
CA THR A 313 6.71 20.09 26.58
C THR A 313 5.72 20.60 27.62
N PRO A 314 6.14 21.46 28.56
CA PRO A 314 5.22 22.11 29.49
C PRO A 314 4.17 22.94 28.75
N LEU A 315 2.91 22.84 29.17
CA LEU A 315 1.77 23.58 28.60
C LEU A 315 1.25 24.69 29.51
N ASN A 316 1.82 24.85 30.70
CA ASN A 316 1.53 25.98 31.59
C ASN A 316 2.75 26.38 32.43
N ALA A 317 2.67 27.56 33.05
CA ALA A 317 3.77 28.13 33.83
C ALA A 317 4.17 27.23 35.02
N ALA A 318 3.19 26.63 35.70
CA ALA A 318 3.43 25.68 36.79
C ALA A 318 4.29 24.49 36.32
N ALA A 319 3.93 23.84 35.21
CA ALA A 319 4.69 22.74 34.63
C ALA A 319 6.09 23.14 34.16
N ALA A 320 6.29 24.38 33.73
CA ALA A 320 7.62 24.86 33.32
C ALA A 320 8.59 25.01 34.50
N MET A 321 8.10 25.13 35.73
CA MET A 321 8.91 25.38 36.92
C MET A 321 9.42 24.11 37.62
N VAL A 322 8.81 22.94 37.38
CA VAL A 322 9.03 21.73 38.20
C VAL A 322 10.26 20.89 37.80
N GLN A 323 11.04 21.33 36.82
CA GLN A 323 12.21 20.59 36.27
C GLN A 323 11.84 19.12 35.99
N ALA A 324 10.82 18.93 35.15
CA ALA A 324 10.33 17.61 34.78
C ALA A 324 11.37 16.82 33.98
N TYR A 325 11.41 15.51 34.21
CA TYR A 325 12.18 14.54 33.42
C TYR A 325 11.37 13.26 33.21
N VAL A 326 11.80 12.44 32.24
CA VAL A 326 11.12 11.19 31.89
C VAL A 326 12.07 10.01 32.00
N GLU A 327 11.57 8.94 32.60
CA GLU A 327 12.20 7.62 32.58
C GLU A 327 11.34 6.70 31.71
N ALA A 328 11.82 6.38 30.50
CA ALA A 328 11.10 5.52 29.56
C ALA A 328 11.57 4.06 29.65
N SER A 329 10.65 3.14 29.39
CA SER A 329 10.88 1.70 29.25
C SER A 329 10.18 1.18 28.00
N GLU A 330 10.39 -0.09 27.67
CA GLU A 330 9.69 -0.75 26.55
C GLU A 330 8.16 -0.72 26.72
N THR A 331 7.66 -0.65 27.95
CA THR A 331 6.23 -0.78 28.25
C THR A 331 5.57 0.53 28.66
N GLY A 332 6.32 1.62 28.83
CA GLY A 332 5.73 2.88 29.27
C GLY A 332 6.77 3.94 29.58
N PHE A 333 6.36 4.98 30.28
CA PHE A 333 7.28 5.97 30.84
C PHE A 333 6.74 6.56 32.14
N THR A 334 7.64 7.07 32.98
CA THR A 334 7.27 7.81 34.19
C THR A 334 7.72 9.26 34.05
N LEU A 335 6.79 10.19 34.18
CA LEU A 335 7.07 11.60 34.39
C LEU A 335 7.44 11.82 35.85
N SER A 336 8.62 12.39 36.07
CA SER A 336 9.16 12.70 37.39
C SER A 336 9.47 14.18 37.52
N CYS A 337 9.43 14.71 38.74
CA CYS A 337 9.87 16.07 39.05
C CYS A 337 11.15 16.01 39.90
N ALA A 338 12.20 16.68 39.44
CA ALA A 338 13.49 16.71 40.17
C ALA A 338 13.38 17.50 41.49
N GLN A 339 12.46 18.46 41.54
CA GLN A 339 12.14 19.25 42.72
C GLN A 339 10.68 19.03 43.10
N GLU A 340 10.36 19.19 44.39
CA GLU A 340 8.98 19.19 44.86
C GLU A 340 8.21 20.30 44.14
N PRO A 341 7.15 19.97 43.39
CA PRO A 341 6.29 20.97 42.78
C PRO A 341 5.69 21.90 43.84
N ARG A 342 5.37 23.15 43.47
CA ARG A 342 4.64 24.02 44.39
C ARG A 342 3.19 23.58 44.43
N GLY A 343 2.73 23.10 45.59
CA GLY A 343 1.34 22.67 45.77
C GLY A 343 0.43 23.79 46.24
N PRO A 344 -0.89 23.76 45.94
CA PRO A 344 -1.57 22.91 44.95
C PRO A 344 -1.66 23.59 43.57
N GLU A 345 -0.99 23.04 42.56
CA GLU A 345 -1.03 23.53 41.17
C GLU A 345 -1.40 22.42 40.19
N LEU A 346 -2.11 22.78 39.12
CA LEU A 346 -2.35 21.89 37.98
C LEU A 346 -1.13 21.92 37.08
N LEU A 347 -0.52 20.76 36.81
CA LEU A 347 0.58 20.64 35.85
C LEU A 347 0.04 20.04 34.55
N ARG A 348 0.47 20.60 33.42
CA ARG A 348 0.06 20.18 32.08
C ARG A 348 1.29 20.00 31.19
N PHE A 349 1.41 18.85 30.54
CA PHE A 349 2.50 18.55 29.62
C PHE A 349 1.97 17.90 28.35
N ALA A 350 2.42 18.34 27.18
CA ALA A 350 2.31 17.55 25.96
C ALA A 350 3.48 16.56 25.90
N TYR A 351 3.26 15.39 25.32
CA TYR A 351 4.33 14.45 25.02
C TYR A 351 4.24 13.92 23.59
N HIS A 352 5.39 13.53 23.05
CA HIS A 352 5.55 12.79 21.81
C HIS A 352 6.54 11.65 22.04
N VAL A 353 6.21 10.45 21.59
CA VAL A 353 7.02 9.23 21.74
C VAL A 353 7.58 8.83 20.38
N LEU A 354 8.88 8.61 20.31
CA LEU A 354 9.61 8.18 19.12
C LEU A 354 10.36 6.88 19.44
N GLY A 355 10.01 5.76 18.80
CA GLY A 355 10.70 4.48 19.02
C GLY A 355 10.23 3.35 18.14
#